data_AF-A0A945S6W6-F1
#
_entry.id   AF-A0A945S6W6-F1
#
_cell.length_a   1.000
_cell.length_b   1.000
_cell.length_c   1.000
_cell.angle_alpha   90.00
_cell.angle_beta   90.00
_cell.angle_gamma   90.00
#
_symmetry.space_group_name_H-M   'P 1'
#
loop_
_entity.id
_entity.type
_entity.pdbx_description
1 polymer ?
#
loop_
_entity_poly.entity_id
_entity_poly.type
_entity_poly.pdbx_seq_one_letter_code
_entity_poly.pdbx_strand_id
1 'polypeptide(L)'
;MGPIKALPTVCEGISDAVLMVNGRRMVLPVRIRSGWYLEVHGKGEARLYDERGNAMAAVKPEGGVPLLEPGENEFRLSCGPESYRPRVRVTVVTESRERLIVR
;
A
#
# COMPACT_ATOMS: atom_id res chain seq x y z
N MET A 1 -20.99 21.76 -30.73
CA MET A 1 -20.67 20.70 -29.76
C MET A 1 -19.46 19.94 -30.28
N GLY A 2 -18.36 19.93 -29.53
CA GLY A 2 -17.12 19.25 -29.97
C GLY A 2 -17.20 17.73 -29.77
N PRO A 3 -16.39 16.93 -30.50
CA PRO A 3 -16.45 15.48 -30.43
C PRO A 3 -15.95 14.97 -29.06
N ILE A 4 -16.67 14.01 -28.49
CA ILE A 4 -16.20 13.23 -27.33
C ILE A 4 -15.11 12.27 -27.84
N LYS A 5 -13.90 12.36 -27.28
CA LYS A 5 -12.80 11.43 -27.55
C LYS A 5 -12.61 10.52 -26.35
N ALA A 6 -12.73 9.20 -26.56
CA ALA A 6 -12.33 8.22 -25.56
C ALA A 6 -10.80 8.27 -25.39
N LEU A 7 -10.34 8.37 -24.15
CA LEU A 7 -8.93 8.19 -23.82
C LEU A 7 -8.62 6.69 -23.73
N PRO A 8 -7.47 6.23 -24.25
CA PRO A 8 -7.08 4.84 -24.14
C PRO A 8 -6.96 4.43 -22.67
N THR A 9 -7.55 3.29 -22.31
CA THR A 9 -7.43 2.70 -20.98
C THR A 9 -6.05 2.08 -20.83
N VAL A 10 -5.26 2.57 -19.88
CA VAL A 10 -3.95 2.02 -19.54
C VAL A 10 -4.11 1.08 -18.34
N CYS A 11 -4.05 -0.23 -18.57
CA CYS A 11 -4.05 -1.25 -17.50
C CYS A 11 -2.63 -1.53 -17.00
N GLU A 12 -1.93 -0.49 -16.57
CA GLU A 12 -0.59 -0.59 -15.99
C GLU A 12 -0.69 -0.75 -14.46
N GLY A 13 -0.09 -1.82 -13.92
CA GLY A 13 0.06 -1.99 -12.48
C GLY A 13 1.18 -1.12 -11.91
N ILE A 14 1.13 -0.79 -10.63
CA ILE A 14 2.25 -0.15 -9.93
C ILE A 14 3.29 -1.20 -9.53
N SER A 15 4.57 -0.82 -9.51
CA SER A 15 5.65 -1.67 -9.03
C SER A 15 6.47 -0.94 -8.00
N ASP A 16 7.11 -1.69 -7.10
CA ASP A 16 8.14 -1.22 -6.17
C ASP A 16 7.71 0.01 -5.38
N ALA A 17 6.44 0.01 -4.95
CA ALA A 17 5.86 1.13 -4.22
C ALA A 17 6.63 1.38 -2.92
N VAL A 18 6.87 2.65 -2.63
CA VAL A 18 7.58 3.08 -1.42
C VAL A 18 6.60 3.79 -0.50
N LEU A 19 6.40 3.21 0.68
CA LEU A 19 5.65 3.83 1.76
C LEU A 19 6.63 4.48 2.75
N MET A 20 6.45 5.76 2.99
CA MET A 20 7.13 6.52 4.02
C MET A 20 6.16 6.76 5.18
N VAL A 21 6.61 6.48 6.40
CA VAL A 21 5.87 6.78 7.64
C VAL A 21 6.82 7.46 8.60
N ASN A 22 6.55 8.71 8.98
CA ASN A 22 7.43 9.53 9.83
C ASN A 22 8.90 9.49 9.40
N GLY A 23 9.15 9.63 8.09
CA GLY A 23 10.50 9.57 7.51
C GLY A 23 11.12 8.17 7.40
N ARG A 24 10.47 7.12 7.91
CA ARG A 24 10.94 5.73 7.76
C ARG A 24 10.41 5.12 6.47
N ARG A 25 11.30 4.46 5.73
CA ARG A 25 11.05 3.93 4.39
C ARG A 25 10.74 2.43 4.43
N MET A 26 9.66 2.02 3.78
CA MET A 26 9.34 0.63 3.45
C MET A 26 9.13 0.47 1.94
N VAL A 27 9.84 -0.44 1.30
CA VAL A 27 9.66 -0.79 -0.12
C VAL A 27 8.81 -2.05 -0.22
N LEU A 28 7.87 -2.04 -1.16
CA LEU A 28 6.99 -3.17 -1.49
C LEU A 28 7.42 -3.74 -2.85
N PRO A 29 8.37 -4.71 -2.89
CA PRO A 29 9.00 -5.19 -4.13
C PRO A 29 8.07 -6.14 -4.90
N VAL A 30 6.92 -5.63 -5.34
CA VAL A 30 5.88 -6.40 -6.03
C VAL A 30 5.11 -5.52 -7.00
N ARG A 31 4.67 -6.13 -8.11
CA ARG A 31 3.75 -5.48 -9.04
C ARG A 31 2.29 -5.70 -8.61
N ILE A 32 1.52 -4.63 -8.47
CA ILE A 32 0.11 -4.63 -8.07
C ILE A 32 -0.71 -4.07 -9.22
N ARG A 33 -1.65 -4.87 -9.75
CA ARG A 33 -2.58 -4.44 -10.81
C ARG A 33 -3.81 -3.76 -10.21
N SER A 34 -4.57 -3.04 -11.03
CA SER A 34 -5.87 -2.52 -10.62
C SER A 34 -6.76 -3.66 -10.11
N GLY A 35 -7.45 -3.42 -8.99
CA GLY A 35 -8.26 -4.43 -8.30
C GLY A 35 -7.48 -5.33 -7.34
N TRP A 36 -6.16 -5.48 -7.53
CA TRP A 36 -5.32 -6.24 -6.60
C TRP A 36 -4.98 -5.42 -5.37
N TYR A 37 -4.65 -6.09 -4.27
CA TYR A 37 -4.24 -5.44 -3.03
C TYR A 37 -3.16 -6.23 -2.30
N LEU A 38 -2.37 -5.52 -1.51
CA LEU A 38 -1.34 -6.08 -0.66
C LEU A 38 -1.74 -5.86 0.80
N GLU A 39 -1.78 -6.92 1.58
CA GLU A 39 -1.87 -6.82 3.05
C GLU A 39 -0.48 -6.92 3.64
N VAL A 40 -0.15 -5.98 4.53
CA VAL A 40 1.13 -5.96 5.26
C VAL A 40 0.83 -6.01 6.75
N HIS A 41 1.27 -7.08 7.42
CA HIS A 41 1.15 -7.22 8.86
C HIS A 41 2.28 -6.46 9.57
N GLY A 42 2.01 -5.97 10.79
CA GLY A 42 2.98 -5.24 11.61
C GLY A 42 4.30 -5.98 11.92
N LYS A 43 4.34 -7.30 11.70
CA LYS A 43 5.54 -8.14 11.86
C LYS A 43 6.39 -8.26 10.57
N GLY A 44 5.97 -7.64 9.47
CA GLY A 44 6.68 -7.69 8.18
C GLY A 44 6.27 -8.83 7.25
N GLU A 45 5.26 -9.62 7.63
CA GLU A 45 4.63 -10.58 6.72
C GLU A 45 3.69 -9.82 5.77
N ALA A 46 3.84 -9.99 4.45
CA ALA A 46 2.91 -9.42 3.49
C ALA A 46 2.42 -10.46 2.48
N ARG A 47 1.18 -10.28 2.01
CA ARG A 47 0.54 -11.16 1.02
C ARG A 47 -0.18 -10.36 -0.04
N LEU A 48 0.09 -10.71 -1.30
CA LEU A 48 -0.60 -10.17 -2.47
C LEU A 48 -1.87 -10.96 -2.75
N TYR A 49 -2.95 -10.26 -3.04
CA TYR A 49 -4.23 -10.82 -3.42
C TYR A 49 -4.72 -10.25 -4.74
N ASP A 50 -5.44 -11.07 -5.52
CA ASP A 50 -6.14 -10.59 -6.71
C ASP A 50 -7.46 -9.88 -6.35
N GLU A 51 -8.16 -9.38 -7.36
CA GLU A 51 -9.46 -8.69 -7.21
C GLU A 51 -10.58 -9.56 -6.63
N ARG A 52 -10.39 -10.89 -6.58
CA ARG A 52 -11.33 -11.86 -6.01
C ARG A 52 -10.93 -12.28 -4.60
N GLY A 53 -9.82 -11.76 -4.07
CA GLY A 53 -9.30 -12.13 -2.76
C GLY A 53 -8.50 -13.43 -2.74
N ASN A 54 -8.09 -13.97 -3.90
CA ASN A 54 -7.22 -15.14 -3.92
C ASN A 54 -5.79 -14.74 -3.56
N ALA A 55 -5.18 -15.45 -2.61
CA ALA A 55 -3.79 -15.25 -2.26
C ALA A 55 -2.87 -15.67 -3.41
N MET A 56 -2.06 -14.74 -3.91
CA MET A 56 -1.19 -14.94 -5.07
C MET A 56 0.26 -15.24 -4.67
N ALA A 57 0.81 -14.44 -3.75
CA ALA A 57 2.21 -14.53 -3.37
C ALA A 57 2.46 -13.97 -1.96
N ALA A 58 3.43 -14.56 -1.26
CA ALA A 58 4.05 -13.91 -0.11
C ALA A 58 5.04 -12.86 -0.61
N VAL A 59 5.05 -11.69 0.02
CA VAL A 59 5.94 -10.57 -0.29
C VAL A 59 6.70 -10.22 0.98
N LYS A 60 8.00 -9.95 0.86
CA LYS A 60 8.81 -9.47 1.96
C LYS A 60 9.09 -7.99 1.76
N PRO A 61 8.49 -7.08 2.56
CA PRO A 61 8.82 -5.67 2.51
C PRO A 61 10.29 -5.44 2.87
N GLU A 62 10.93 -4.48 2.20
CA GLU A 62 12.29 -4.05 2.50
C GLU A 62 12.28 -2.81 3.39
N GLY A 63 13.26 -2.66 4.28
CA GLY A 63 13.32 -1.54 5.24
C GLY A 63 12.52 -1.74 6.53
N GLY A 64 11.80 -2.87 6.65
CA GLY A 64 10.97 -3.20 7.81
C GLY A 64 9.64 -2.43 7.83
N VAL A 65 8.72 -2.87 8.69
CA VAL A 65 7.43 -2.17 8.84
C VAL A 65 7.63 -0.99 9.78
N PRO A 66 7.31 0.25 9.37
CA PRO A 66 7.43 1.42 10.22
C PRO A 66 6.51 1.32 11.44
N LEU A 67 6.99 1.82 12.58
CA LEU A 67 6.18 1.96 13.77
C LEU A 67 5.38 3.26 13.70
N LEU A 68 4.12 3.18 14.13
CA LEU A 68 3.29 4.35 14.33
C LEU A 68 3.54 4.93 15.71
N GLU A 69 3.66 6.25 15.77
CA GLU A 69 3.83 7.00 17.00
C GLU A 69 2.46 7.41 17.55
N PRO A 70 2.33 7.63 18.88
CA PRO A 70 1.13 8.25 19.43
C PRO A 70 0.88 9.62 18.80
N GLY A 71 -0.34 9.88 18.37
CA GLY A 71 -0.72 11.15 17.75
C GLY A 71 -0.60 11.16 16.23
N GLU A 72 -0.17 12.29 15.66
CA GLU A 72 -0.10 12.49 14.21
C GLU A 72 1.04 11.69 13.59
N ASN A 73 0.74 11.02 12.47
CA ASN A 73 1.71 10.27 11.69
C ASN A 73 1.66 10.75 10.23
N GLU A 74 2.82 11.11 9.67
CA GLU A 74 2.92 11.53 8.28
C GLU A 74 3.09 10.30 7.38
N PHE A 75 2.21 10.15 6.39
CA PHE A 75 2.29 9.11 5.37
C PHE A 75 2.59 9.73 4.00
N ARG A 76 3.55 9.15 3.28
CA ARG A 76 3.76 9.43 1.86
C ARG A 76 3.89 8.13 1.09
N LEU A 77 3.18 8.04 -0.04
CA LEU A 77 3.29 6.92 -0.96
C LEU A 77 3.84 7.43 -2.29
N SER A 78 4.87 6.76 -2.79
CA SER A 78 5.38 6.94 -4.14
C SER A 78 5.36 5.61 -4.88
N CYS A 79 4.83 5.62 -6.10
CA CYS A 79 4.70 4.40 -6.91
C CYS A 79 4.54 4.73 -8.39
N GLY A 80 4.97 3.79 -9.24
CA GLY A 80 4.82 3.85 -10.68
C GLY A 80 5.83 4.78 -11.39
N PRO A 81 5.98 4.62 -12.72
CA PRO A 81 6.79 5.50 -13.55
C PRO A 81 6.10 6.86 -13.77
N GLU A 82 6.88 7.88 -14.16
CA GLU A 82 6.34 9.23 -14.42
C GLU A 82 5.31 9.31 -15.56
N SER A 83 5.26 8.28 -16.42
CA SER A 83 4.45 8.19 -17.63
C SER A 83 2.95 8.09 -17.38
N TYR A 84 2.51 7.76 -16.16
CA TYR A 84 1.11 7.84 -15.76
C TYR A 84 0.97 8.24 -14.28
N ARG A 85 -0.26 8.53 -13.86
CA ARG A 85 -0.60 8.94 -12.49
C ARG A 85 -1.48 7.86 -11.84
N PRO A 86 -0.89 6.86 -11.17
CA PRO A 86 -1.69 5.82 -10.51
C PRO A 86 -2.52 6.40 -9.37
N ARG A 87 -3.69 5.80 -9.13
CA ARG A 87 -4.49 6.04 -7.92
C ARG A 87 -4.36 4.83 -7.03
N VAL A 88 -3.90 5.04 -5.80
CA VAL A 88 -3.72 3.99 -4.81
C VAL A 88 -4.47 4.36 -3.56
N ARG A 89 -5.16 3.37 -2.97
CA ARG A 89 -5.78 3.51 -1.65
C ARG A 89 -4.90 2.81 -0.63
N VAL A 90 -4.49 3.55 0.39
CA VAL A 90 -3.80 3.00 1.56
C VAL A 90 -4.80 3.01 2.71
N THR A 91 -4.93 1.88 3.38
CA THR A 91 -5.75 1.75 4.58
C THR A 91 -4.84 1.30 5.71
N VAL A 92 -4.83 2.07 6.79
CA VAL A 92 -4.06 1.76 7.99
C VAL A 92 -5.04 1.32 9.06
N VAL A 93 -4.82 0.12 9.60
CA VAL A 93 -5.62 -0.42 10.70
C VAL A 93 -4.69 -0.56 11.90
N THR A 94 -5.04 0.11 12.99
CA THR A 94 -4.33 0.03 14.25
C THR A 94 -5.20 -0.63 15.30
N GLU A 95 -4.58 -1.45 16.15
CA GLU A 95 -5.22 -1.97 17.36
C GLU A 95 -4.55 -1.31 18.56
N SER A 96 -5.33 -0.68 19.41
CA SER A 96 -4.87 -0.26 20.74
C SER A 96 -5.04 -1.44 21.69
N ARG A 97 -3.94 -1.93 22.26
CA ARG A 97 -3.99 -2.88 23.37
C ARG A 97 -4.01 -2.09 24.67
N GLU A 98 -5.19 -1.63 25.08
CA GLU A 98 -5.37 -1.14 26.45
C GLU A 98 -5.26 -2.35 27.40
N ARG A 99 -4.15 -2.45 28.14
CA ARG A 99 -4.12 -3.31 29.33
C ARG A 99 -5.04 -2.67 30.36
N LEU A 100 -6.27 -3.18 30.46
CA LEU A 100 -7.08 -3.01 31.67
C LEU A 100 -6.33 -3.65 32.84
N ILE A 101 -5.57 -2.83 33.56
CA ILE A 101 -5.11 -3.18 34.90
C ILE A 101 -6.32 -2.92 35.80
N VAL A 102 -7.13 -3.96 36.03
CA VAL A 102 -8.11 -3.95 37.11
C VAL A 102 -7.30 -3.95 38.40
N ARG A 103 -7.36 -2.85 39.14
CA ARG A 103 -6.78 -2.73 40.48
C ARG A 103 -7.55 -3.57 41.48
#